data_AF-A0A973EAR3-F1
#
_entry.id   AF-A0A973EAR3-F1
#
_cell.length_a   1.000
_cell.length_b   1.000
_cell.length_c   1.000
_cell.angle_alpha   90.00
_cell.angle_beta   90.00
_cell.angle_gamma   90.00
#
_symmetry.space_group_name_H-M   'P 1'
#
loop_
_entity.id
_entity.type
_entity.pdbx_description
1 polymer ?
#
loop_
_entity_poly.entity_id
_entity_poly.type
_entity_poly.pdbx_seq_one_letter_code
_entity_poly.pdbx_strand_id
1 'polypeptide(L)'
;LTRFRRLHQEQLGSDPAVKVIHAGLECGIIGGKYPQLEMISFGPVIRGAHSPTERTELSSVEEFWKVLKALVADIASGKAA
;
A
#
# COMPACT_ATOMS: atom_id res chain seq x y z
N LEU A 1 6.96 -3.24 8.22
CA LEU A 1 5.66 -2.54 8.48
C LEU A 1 5.79 -1.24 9.26
N THR A 2 6.75 -1.09 10.19
CA THR A 2 6.95 0.11 11.02
C THR A 2 6.97 1.42 10.22
N ARG A 3 7.83 1.50 9.19
CA ARG A 3 7.92 2.65 8.27
C ARG A 3 6.56 3.02 7.67
N PHE A 4 5.81 2.04 7.16
CA PHE A 4 4.52 2.27 6.53
C PHE A 4 3.49 2.83 7.51
N ARG A 5 3.39 2.28 8.73
CA ARG A 5 2.47 2.78 9.77
C ARG A 5 2.77 4.22 10.15
N ARG A 6 4.04 4.53 10.42
CA ARG A 6 4.48 5.89 10.75
C ARG A 6 4.10 6.89 9.66
N LEU A 7 4.46 6.60 8.40
CA LEU A 7 4.17 7.52 7.29
C LEU A 7 2.66 7.62 7.03
N HIS A 8 1.90 6.54 7.15
CA HIS A 8 0.45 6.58 7.02
C HIS A 8 -0.19 7.47 8.10
N GLN A 9 0.24 7.33 9.37
CA GLN A 9 -0.20 8.20 10.46
C GLN A 9 0.16 9.67 10.22
N GLU A 10 1.37 9.96 9.74
CA GLU A 10 1.81 11.32 9.40
C GLU A 10 1.01 11.94 8.25
N GLN A 11 0.70 11.17 7.21
CA GLN A 11 0.02 11.68 6.02
C GLN A 11 -1.50 11.73 6.15
N LEU A 12 -2.11 10.77 6.86
CA LEU A 12 -3.57 10.58 6.90
C LEU A 12 -4.17 10.68 8.32
N GLY A 13 -3.35 10.93 9.35
CA GLY A 13 -3.80 11.13 10.73
C GLY A 13 -4.34 9.88 11.44
N SER A 14 -4.19 8.70 10.83
CA SER A 14 -4.70 7.43 11.38
C SER A 14 -3.76 6.27 11.06
N ASP A 15 -3.81 5.21 11.85
CA ASP A 15 -3.08 3.98 11.59
C ASP A 15 -3.74 3.17 10.45
N PRO A 16 -2.96 2.54 9.56
CA PRO A 16 -3.50 1.70 8.52
C PRO A 16 -4.04 0.38 9.09
N ALA A 17 -5.18 -0.07 8.59
CA ALA A 17 -5.68 -1.41 8.88
C ALA A 17 -4.82 -2.47 8.18
N VAL A 18 -4.12 -3.31 8.95
CA VAL A 18 -3.33 -4.44 8.42
C VAL A 18 -4.25 -5.65 8.26
N LYS A 19 -4.35 -6.18 7.04
CA LYS A 19 -5.27 -7.25 6.68
C LYS A 19 -4.58 -8.30 5.80
N VAL A 20 -5.16 -9.50 5.79
CA VAL A 20 -4.95 -10.51 4.76
C VAL A 20 -6.22 -10.62 3.93
N ILE A 21 -6.09 -10.95 2.65
CA ILE A 21 -7.22 -11.12 1.74
C ILE A 21 -7.27 -12.56 1.22
N HIS A 22 -8.48 -13.11 1.07
CA HIS A 22 -8.69 -14.38 0.40
C HIS A 22 -8.82 -14.17 -1.11
N ALA A 23 -7.73 -13.70 -1.72
CA ALA A 23 -7.61 -13.43 -3.15
C ALA A 23 -6.17 -13.65 -3.61
N GLY A 24 -5.96 -13.79 -4.92
CA GLY A 24 -4.62 -13.87 -5.49
C GLY A 24 -3.94 -12.49 -5.52
N LEU A 25 -2.71 -12.42 -5.01
CA LEU A 25 -1.82 -11.27 -5.17
C LEU A 25 -0.47 -11.76 -5.69
N GLU A 26 0.14 -10.99 -6.59
CA GLU A 26 1.47 -11.29 -7.13
C GLU A 26 2.53 -11.32 -6.03
N CYS A 27 2.32 -10.62 -4.90
CA CYS A 27 3.19 -10.69 -3.73
C CYS A 27 3.43 -12.12 -3.22
N GLY A 28 2.45 -13.03 -3.37
CA GLY A 28 2.64 -14.44 -3.00
C GLY A 28 3.67 -15.14 -3.89
N ILE A 29 3.61 -14.91 -5.19
CA ILE A 29 4.55 -15.47 -6.17
C ILE A 29 5.93 -14.82 -6.03
N ILE A 30 5.97 -13.49 -5.93
CA ILE A 30 7.21 -12.72 -5.78
C ILE A 30 7.93 -13.10 -4.48
N GLY A 31 7.20 -13.20 -3.36
CA GLY A 31 7.76 -13.60 -2.08
C GLY A 31 8.26 -15.04 -2.04
N GLY A 32 7.59 -15.95 -2.76
CA GLY A 32 8.08 -17.31 -2.93
C GLY A 32 9.43 -17.37 -3.68
N LYS A 33 9.63 -16.46 -4.66
CA LYS A 33 10.89 -16.35 -5.42
C LYS A 33 11.99 -15.59 -4.67
N TYR A 34 11.63 -14.58 -3.89
CA TYR A 34 12.56 -13.72 -3.14
C TYR A 34 12.19 -13.72 -1.64
N PRO A 35 12.56 -14.75 -0.87
CA PRO A 35 12.10 -14.90 0.52
C PRO A 35 12.58 -13.80 1.48
N GLN A 36 13.66 -13.10 1.13
CA GLN A 36 14.20 -12.00 1.93
C GLN A 36 13.64 -10.63 1.53
N LEU A 37 12.81 -10.56 0.49
CA LEU A 37 12.22 -9.30 0.05
C LEU A 37 11.11 -8.89 1.00
N GLU A 38 11.32 -7.79 1.72
CA GLU A 38 10.28 -7.15 2.51
C GLU A 38 9.26 -6.48 1.59
N MET A 39 7.98 -6.82 1.74
CA MET A 39 6.92 -6.33 0.85
C MET A 39 5.69 -5.88 1.65
N ILE A 40 4.97 -4.94 1.05
CA ILE A 40 3.62 -4.54 1.43
C ILE A 40 2.78 -4.42 0.17
N SER A 41 1.46 -4.58 0.31
CA SER A 41 0.49 -4.23 -0.73
C SER A 41 -0.50 -3.22 -0.13
N PHE A 42 -0.71 -2.12 -0.85
CA PHE A 42 -1.67 -1.07 -0.49
C PHE A 42 -2.10 -0.34 -1.77
N GLY A 43 -3.28 0.28 -1.77
CA GLY A 43 -3.84 0.94 -2.94
C GLY A 43 -5.11 1.72 -2.63
N PRO A 44 -5.67 2.44 -3.61
CA PRO A 44 -6.92 3.16 -3.47
C PRO A 44 -8.12 2.21 -3.36
N VAL A 45 -9.28 2.75 -3.00
CA VAL A 45 -10.54 2.01 -2.96
C VAL A 45 -11.08 1.85 -4.37
N ILE A 46 -11.07 0.60 -4.85
CA ILE A 46 -11.67 0.18 -6.12
C ILE A 46 -12.87 -0.72 -5.82
N ARG A 47 -14.01 -0.46 -6.49
CA ARG A 47 -15.26 -1.21 -6.29
C ARG A 47 -15.68 -1.88 -7.59
N GLY A 48 -16.12 -3.13 -7.49
CA GLY A 48 -16.60 -3.90 -8.64
C GLY A 48 -15.50 -4.23 -9.65
N ALA A 49 -14.25 -4.36 -9.21
CA ALA A 49 -13.14 -4.75 -10.07
C ALA A 49 -13.49 -6.00 -10.88
N HIS A 50 -13.08 -6.02 -12.16
CA HIS A 50 -13.39 -7.08 -13.13
C HIS A 50 -14.88 -7.15 -13.55
N SER A 51 -15.63 -6.07 -13.39
CA SER A 51 -17.01 -5.97 -13.88
C SER A 51 -17.23 -4.69 -14.69
N PRO A 52 -18.28 -4.59 -15.52
CA PRO A 52 -18.65 -3.34 -16.19
C PRO A 52 -18.97 -2.18 -15.23
N THR A 53 -19.12 -2.47 -13.93
CA THR A 53 -19.38 -1.46 -12.89
C THR A 53 -18.11 -1.03 -12.12
N GLU A 54 -16.93 -1.47 -12.58
CA GLU A 54 -15.65 -1.13 -12.02
C GLU A 54 -15.46 0.38 -11.95
N ARG A 55 -15.11 0.87 -10.76
CA ARG A 55 -14.90 2.29 -10.48
C ARG A 55 -13.96 2.49 -9.30
N THR A 56 -13.27 3.63 -9.30
CA THR A 56 -12.36 4.05 -8.23
C THR A 56 -12.92 5.25 -7.47
N GLU A 57 -12.62 5.33 -6.18
CA GLU A 57 -13.03 6.45 -5.33
C GLU A 57 -11.94 7.54 -5.37
N LEU A 58 -12.25 8.69 -5.96
CA LEU A 58 -11.26 9.74 -6.25
C LEU A 58 -10.50 10.25 -5.01
N SER A 59 -11.18 10.42 -3.87
CA SER A 59 -10.55 10.82 -2.61
C SER A 59 -9.49 9.81 -2.16
N SER A 60 -9.76 8.51 -2.28
CA SER A 60 -8.81 7.45 -1.90
C SER A 60 -7.58 7.39 -2.81
N VAL A 61 -7.69 7.88 -4.05
CA VAL A 61 -6.54 8.00 -4.97
C VAL A 61 -5.58 9.09 -4.47
N GLU A 62 -6.11 10.20 -3.98
CA GLU A 62 -5.30 11.26 -3.38
C GLU A 62 -4.58 10.77 -2.11
N GLU A 63 -5.28 10.06 -1.23
CA GLU A 63 -4.71 9.46 -0.02
C GLU A 63 -3.58 8.47 -0.36
N PHE A 64 -3.84 7.54 -1.29
CA PHE A 64 -2.85 6.61 -1.81
C PHE A 64 -1.62 7.35 -2.33
N TRP A 65 -1.82 8.40 -3.13
CA TRP A 65 -0.73 9.16 -3.73
C TRP A 65 0.14 9.89 -2.70
N LYS A 66 -0.48 10.47 -1.67
CA LYS A 66 0.24 11.11 -0.55
C LYS A 66 1.15 10.09 0.16
N VAL A 67 0.61 8.93 0.52
CA VAL A 67 1.36 7.88 1.22
C VAL A 67 2.46 7.29 0.33
N LEU A 68 2.19 7.05 -0.95
CA LEU A 68 3.18 6.53 -1.90
C LEU A 68 4.38 7.48 -2.05
N LYS A 69 4.12 8.78 -2.28
CA LYS A 69 5.20 9.78 -2.37
C LYS A 69 6.03 9.85 -1.09
N ALA A 70 5.36 9.81 0.07
CA ALA A 70 6.05 9.83 1.36
C ALA A 70 6.96 8.60 1.54
N LEU A 71 6.48 7.41 1.18
CA LEU A 71 7.28 6.17 1.21
C LEU A 71 8.50 6.24 0.31
N VAL A 72 8.33 6.68 -0.95
CA VAL A 72 9.44 6.78 -1.91
C VAL A 72 10.47 7.81 -1.44
N ALA A 73 10.02 8.96 -0.95
CA ALA A 73 10.91 10.00 -0.44
C ALA A 73 11.68 9.55 0.82
N ASP A 74 11.01 8.87 1.76
CA ASP A 74 11.64 8.34 2.99
C ASP A 74 12.70 7.29 2.64
N ILE A 75 12.39 6.35 1.74
CA ILE A 75 13.34 5.34 1.25
C ILE A 75 14.54 6.00 0.55
N ALA A 76 14.29 6.98 -0.33
CA ALA A 76 15.34 7.68 -1.06
C ALA A 76 16.25 8.50 -0.14
N SER A 77 15.76 8.94 1.03
CA SER A 77 16.56 9.68 2.02
C SER A 77 17.63 8.84 2.73
N GLY A 78 17.60 7.51 2.56
CA GLY A 78 18.57 6.60 3.18
C GLY A 78 18.45 6.47 4.69
N LYS A 79 17.43 7.07 5.31
CA LYS A 79 17.15 6.91 6.74
C LYS A 79 16.67 5.48 7.02
N ALA A 80 17.27 4.86 8.03
CA ALA A 80 16.78 3.58 8.54
C ALA A 80 15.30 3.72 8.98
N ALA A 81 14.55 2.64 8.81
CA ALA A 81 13.12 2.57 9.10
C ALA A 81 12.78 2.79 10.57
#